data_AF-A0A9E3QGW7-F1
#
_entry.id   AF-A0A9E3QGW7-F1
#
_cell.length_a   1.000
_cell.length_b   1.000
_cell.length_c   1.000
_cell.angle_alpha   90.00
_cell.angle_beta   90.00
_cell.angle_gamma   90.00
#
_symmetry.space_group_name_H-M   'P 1'
#
loop_
_entity.id
_entity.type
_entity.pdbx_description
1 polymer ?
#
loop_
_entity_poly.entity_id
_entity_poly.type
_entity_poly.pdbx_seq_one_letter_code
_entity_poly.pdbx_strand_id
1 'polypeptide(L)'
;MNRKRFAALLTLLLTAAPGRADDVEQDDSVPAPTNIRGAAYPRIDSKNRVTFRIKAPDAQKVVFGFFDDQRYPAEKGEDGFWTATTRPQVPGFHYY
;
A
#
# COMPACT_ATOMS: atom_id res chain seq x y z
N MET A 1 53.15 37.18 -10.05
CA MET A 1 52.42 38.27 -10.74
C MET A 1 51.23 37.65 -11.47
N ASN A 2 50.03 37.91 -10.95
CA ASN A 2 48.69 37.88 -11.60
C ASN A 2 48.18 36.55 -12.21
N ARG A 3 46.93 36.11 -12.01
CA ARG A 3 45.77 36.54 -11.21
C ARG A 3 44.81 35.34 -11.21
N LYS A 4 44.41 34.86 -10.02
CA LYS A 4 43.56 33.68 -9.85
C LYS A 4 42.14 33.94 -10.37
N ARG A 5 41.56 32.92 -11.00
CA ARG A 5 40.32 32.94 -11.79
C ARG A 5 39.08 33.03 -10.88
N PHE A 6 38.13 33.84 -11.34
CA PHE A 6 36.66 33.78 -11.18
C PHE A 6 36.13 33.06 -9.92
N ALA A 7 35.68 33.85 -8.94
CA ALA A 7 34.74 33.38 -7.92
C ALA A 7 33.32 33.52 -8.48
N ALA A 8 32.72 32.39 -8.87
CA ALA A 8 31.28 32.29 -9.08
C ALA A 8 30.64 31.89 -7.74
N LEU A 9 29.82 32.79 -7.20
CA LEU A 9 29.06 32.59 -5.97
C LEU A 9 27.84 31.71 -6.32
N LEU A 10 27.84 30.45 -5.90
CA LEU A 10 26.73 29.53 -6.08
C LEU A 10 25.85 29.55 -4.82
N THR A 11 24.75 30.27 -4.87
CA THR A 11 23.71 30.27 -3.83
C THR A 11 22.95 28.94 -3.90
N LEU A 12 23.20 28.02 -2.97
CA LEU A 12 22.45 26.78 -2.84
C LEU A 12 21.13 27.07 -2.11
N LEU A 13 20.05 27.27 -2.86
CA LEU A 13 18.68 27.28 -2.32
C LEU A 13 18.27 25.82 -2.07
N LEU A 14 18.27 25.40 -0.81
CA LEU A 14 17.73 24.10 -0.39
C LEU A 14 16.20 24.25 -0.25
N THR A 15 15.47 24.01 -1.33
CA THR A 15 14.00 23.89 -1.26
C THR A 15 13.66 22.52 -0.69
N ALA A 16 13.41 22.46 0.62
CA ALA A 16 12.79 21.31 1.24
C ALA A 16 11.37 21.15 0.64
N ALA A 17 11.19 20.18 -0.24
CA ALA A 17 9.87 19.76 -0.65
C ALA A 17 9.12 19.27 0.60
N PRO A 18 7.87 19.70 0.85
CA PRO A 18 7.09 19.11 1.91
C PRO A 18 6.96 17.62 1.59
N GLY A 19 7.50 16.77 2.47
CA GLY A 19 7.22 15.35 2.46
C GLY A 19 5.71 15.21 2.44
N ARG A 20 5.20 14.48 1.45
CA ARG A 20 3.80 14.09 1.35
C ARG A 20 3.47 13.43 2.68
N ALA A 21 2.77 14.14 3.56
CA ALA A 21 2.14 13.51 4.70
C ALA A 21 1.19 12.51 4.06
N ASP A 22 1.46 11.22 4.26
CA ASP A 22 0.46 10.19 4.01
C ASP A 22 -0.68 10.55 4.96
N ASP A 23 -1.73 11.17 4.42
CA ASP A 23 -2.99 11.35 5.14
C ASP A 23 -3.36 9.95 5.65
N VAL A 24 -3.32 9.78 6.96
CA VAL A 24 -3.77 8.55 7.60
C VAL A 24 -5.28 8.50 7.37
N GLU A 25 -5.68 7.93 6.23
CA GLU A 25 -7.07 7.69 5.88
C GLU A 25 -7.65 6.86 7.02
N GLN A 26 -8.58 7.45 7.78
CA GLN A 26 -9.21 6.79 8.91
C GLN A 26 -9.80 5.46 8.43
N ASP A 27 -9.34 4.35 9.01
CA ASP A 27 -9.74 3.00 8.58
C ASP A 27 -11.23 2.77 8.91
N ASP A 28 -12.09 3.00 7.92
CA ASP A 28 -13.53 2.77 7.97
C ASP A 28 -13.91 1.33 7.58
N SER A 29 -12.92 0.46 7.40
CA SER A 29 -13.16 -0.91 6.97
C SER A 29 -13.70 -1.80 8.09
N VAL A 30 -14.44 -2.82 7.69
CA VAL A 30 -14.97 -3.86 8.59
C VAL A 30 -14.54 -5.25 8.11
N PRO A 31 -14.35 -6.24 9.00
CA PRO A 31 -14.10 -7.62 8.58
C PRO A 31 -15.21 -8.13 7.66
N ALA A 32 -14.84 -8.87 6.62
CA ALA A 32 -15.82 -9.45 5.72
C ALA A 32 -16.72 -10.45 6.47
N PRO A 33 -18.04 -10.48 6.18
CA PRO A 33 -18.98 -11.35 6.88
C PRO A 33 -18.75 -12.84 6.61
N THR A 34 -17.99 -13.18 5.56
CA THR A 34 -17.60 -14.55 5.18
C THR A 34 -16.35 -15.04 5.88
N ASN A 35 -15.69 -14.20 6.70
CA ASN A 35 -14.52 -14.60 7.48
C ASN A 35 -14.86 -15.75 8.43
N ILE A 36 -13.91 -16.66 8.63
CA ILE A 36 -14.00 -17.60 9.75
C ILE A 36 -14.06 -16.82 11.07
N ARG A 37 -14.69 -17.41 12.09
CA ARG A 37 -14.90 -16.75 13.38
C ARG A 37 -13.59 -16.20 13.95
N GLY A 38 -13.55 -14.88 14.18
CA GLY A 38 -12.41 -14.18 14.78
C GLY A 38 -11.32 -13.75 13.80
N ALA A 39 -11.39 -14.11 12.52
CA ALA A 39 -10.44 -13.61 11.53
C ALA A 39 -10.72 -12.13 11.22
N ALA A 40 -9.70 -11.29 11.39
CA ALA A 40 -9.78 -9.85 11.16
C ALA A 40 -9.71 -9.45 9.68
N TYR A 41 -9.28 -10.37 8.80
CA TYR A 41 -9.12 -10.17 7.36
C TYR A 41 -9.71 -11.34 6.55
N PRO A 42 -10.13 -11.10 5.29
CA PRO A 42 -10.16 -9.81 4.60
C PRO A 42 -11.10 -8.78 5.23
N ARG A 43 -10.85 -7.51 4.92
CA ARG A 43 -11.66 -6.35 5.34
C ARG A 43 -12.22 -5.63 4.12
N ILE A 44 -13.38 -5.00 4.27
CA ILE A 44 -14.07 -4.25 3.22
C ILE A 44 -14.29 -2.83 3.73
N ASP A 45 -13.84 -1.84 2.96
CA ASP A 45 -13.98 -0.42 3.27
C ASP A 45 -15.28 0.19 2.70
N SER A 46 -15.60 1.44 3.08
CA SER A 46 -16.84 2.11 2.62
C SER A 46 -16.89 2.34 1.10
N LYS A 47 -15.75 2.21 0.41
CA LYS A 47 -15.60 2.35 -1.04
C LYS A 47 -15.64 0.99 -1.76
N ASN A 48 -16.04 -0.08 -1.06
CA ASN A 48 -16.09 -1.46 -1.55
C ASN A 48 -14.73 -2.01 -2.01
N ARG A 49 -13.62 -1.51 -1.48
CA ARG A 49 -12.31 -2.14 -1.70
C ARG A 49 -12.10 -3.22 -0.65
N VAL A 50 -11.47 -4.31 -1.05
CA VAL A 50 -11.14 -5.43 -0.17
C VAL A 50 -9.65 -5.38 0.14
N THR A 51 -9.30 -5.35 1.42
CA THR A 51 -7.92 -5.52 1.87
C THR A 51 -7.72 -6.95 2.34
N PHE A 52 -6.81 -7.66 1.66
CA PHE A 52 -6.34 -8.98 2.04
C PHE A 52 -5.06 -8.87 2.86
N ARG A 53 -4.86 -9.80 3.80
CA ARG A 53 -3.64 -9.89 4.59
C ARG A 53 -3.32 -11.34 4.94
N ILE A 54 -2.05 -11.75 4.79
CA ILE A 54 -1.57 -13.07 5.19
C ILE A 54 -0.15 -13.01 5.76
N LYS A 55 0.16 -13.78 6.80
CA LYS A 55 1.53 -13.88 7.33
C LYS A 55 2.31 -14.94 6.56
N ALA A 56 3.36 -14.52 5.86
CA ALA A 56 4.21 -15.43 5.08
C ALA A 56 5.64 -14.86 5.04
N PRO A 57 6.38 -14.89 6.16
CA PRO A 57 7.65 -14.18 6.31
C PRO A 57 8.74 -14.70 5.37
N ASP A 58 8.66 -15.94 4.92
CA ASP A 58 9.68 -16.53 4.03
C ASP A 58 9.28 -16.50 2.55
N ALA A 59 8.04 -16.12 2.26
CA ALA A 59 7.58 -15.95 0.88
C ALA A 59 8.41 -14.86 0.18
N GLN A 60 8.61 -15.06 -1.12
CA GLN A 60 9.29 -14.09 -2.00
C GLN A 60 8.29 -13.24 -2.80
N LYS A 61 7.07 -13.76 -2.98
CA LYS A 61 5.99 -13.10 -3.69
C LYS A 61 4.65 -13.64 -3.18
N VAL A 62 3.70 -12.72 -2.96
CA VAL A 62 2.29 -13.04 -2.70
C VAL A 62 1.45 -12.26 -3.70
N VAL A 63 0.44 -12.91 -4.28
CA VAL A 63 -0.54 -12.29 -5.18
C VAL A 63 -1.91 -12.82 -4.80
N PHE A 64 -2.85 -11.93 -4.52
CA PHE A 64 -4.26 -12.31 -4.35
C PHE A 64 -4.93 -12.29 -5.72
N GLY A 65 -5.51 -13.41 -6.14
CA GLY A 65 -6.23 -13.55 -7.40
C GLY A 65 -7.72 -13.61 -7.15
N PHE A 66 -8.51 -13.05 -8.06
CA PHE A 66 -9.93 -13.36 -8.13
C PHE A 66 -10.14 -14.49 -9.15
N PHE A 67 -11.35 -15.05 -9.21
CA PHE A 67 -11.70 -16.07 -10.21
C PHE A 67 -11.53 -15.58 -11.66
N ASP A 68 -11.67 -14.27 -11.88
CA ASP A 68 -11.34 -13.63 -13.15
C ASP A 68 -9.81 -13.38 -13.29
N ASP A 69 -9.40 -12.53 -14.23
CA ASP A 69 -7.98 -12.20 -14.43
C ASP A 69 -7.45 -11.12 -13.50
N GLN A 70 -8.22 -10.64 -12.52
CA GLN A 70 -7.75 -9.63 -11.59
C GLN A 70 -6.70 -10.22 -10.64
N ARG A 71 -5.54 -9.57 -10.58
CA ARG A 71 -4.40 -9.95 -9.74
C ARG A 71 -3.95 -8.74 -8.95
N TYR A 72 -3.79 -8.93 -7.65
CA TYR A 72 -3.35 -7.91 -6.70
C TYR A 72 -2.05 -8.38 -6.04
N PRO A 73 -0.89 -7.99 -6.60
CA PRO A 73 0.40 -8.22 -5.95
C PRO A 73 0.39 -7.58 -4.56
N ALA A 74 0.81 -8.34 -3.57
CA ALA A 74 0.84 -7.88 -2.19
C ALA A 74 2.20 -7.27 -1.83
N GLU A 75 2.17 -6.32 -0.92
CA GLU A 75 3.35 -5.70 -0.33
C GLU A 75 3.66 -6.37 1.01
N LYS A 76 4.94 -6.72 1.21
CA LYS A 76 5.41 -7.32 2.45
C LYS A 76 5.77 -6.24 3.46
N GLY A 77 5.11 -6.23 4.61
CA GLY A 77 5.49 -5.44 5.76
C GLY A 77 6.66 -6.05 6.53
N GLU A 78 7.29 -5.24 7.38
CA GLU A 78 8.41 -5.66 8.25
C GLU A 78 8.01 -6.75 9.25
N ASP A 79 6.72 -6.85 9.59
CA ASP A 79 6.13 -7.86 10.46
C ASP A 79 5.91 -9.24 9.80
N GLY A 80 6.33 -9.37 8.53
CA GLY A 80 6.20 -10.59 7.73
C GLY A 80 4.79 -10.83 7.17
N PHE A 81 3.89 -9.86 7.30
CA PHE A 81 2.59 -9.90 6.64
C PHE A 81 2.65 -9.32 5.24
N TRP A 82 1.86 -9.91 4.34
CA TRP A 82 1.64 -9.45 2.99
C TRP A 82 0.25 -8.88 2.89
N THR A 83 0.11 -7.66 2.39
CA THR A 83 -1.17 -6.95 2.28
C THR A 83 -1.38 -6.45 0.86
N ALA A 84 -2.61 -6.56 0.35
CA ALA A 84 -3.02 -5.93 -0.91
C ALA A 84 -4.44 -5.40 -0.78
N THR A 85 -4.71 -4.23 -1.36
CA THR A 85 -6.06 -3.65 -1.42
C THR A 85 -6.53 -3.62 -2.87
N THR A 86 -7.75 -4.09 -3.10
CA THR A 86 -8.31 -4.14 -4.46
C THR A 86 -8.73 -2.75 -4.95
N ARG A 87 -9.05 -2.66 -6.24
CA ARG A 87 -9.98 -1.62 -6.72
C ARG A 87 -11.38 -1.87 -6.14
N PRO A 88 -12.28 -0.88 -6.14
CA PRO A 88 -13.67 -1.08 -5.73
C PRO A 88 -14.29 -2.28 -6.44
N GLN A 89 -14.91 -3.17 -5.67
CA GLN A 89 -15.64 -4.33 -6.18
C GLN A 89 -17.13 -4.00 -6.31
N VAL A 90 -17.79 -4.64 -7.28
CA VAL A 90 -19.25 -4.55 -7.36
C VAL A 90 -19.88 -5.28 -6.17
N PRO A 91 -21.02 -4.82 -5.65
CA PRO A 91 -21.70 -5.52 -4.55
C PRO A 91 -22.04 -6.96 -4.91
N GLY A 92 -21.79 -7.89 -3.98
CA GLY A 92 -22.10 -9.31 -4.16
C GLY A 92 -21.03 -10.23 -3.60
N PHE A 93 -21.05 -11.48 -4.06
CA PHE A 93 -20.09 -12.51 -3.69
C PHE A 93 -19.08 -12.72 -4.82
N HIS A 94 -17.80 -12.84 -4.46
CA HIS A 94 -16.68 -12.99 -5.40
C HIS A 94 -15.79 -14.14 -4.97
N TYR A 95 -15.50 -15.07 -5.88
CA TYR A 95 -14.49 -16.09 -5.64
C TYR A 95 -13.09 -15.50 -5.83
N TYR A 96 -12.19 -15.90 -4.92
CA TYR A 96 -10.78 -15.50 -4.87
C TYR A 96 -9.91 -16.64 -4.33
#